data_AF-Q2SJU0-F1
#
_entry.id   AF-Q2SJU0-F1
#
_cell.length_a   1.000
_cell.length_b   1.000
_cell.length_c   1.000
_cell.angle_alpha   90.00
_cell.angle_beta   90.00
_cell.angle_gamma   90.00
#
_symmetry.space_group_name_H-M   'P 1'
#
loop_
_entity.id
_entity.type
_entity.pdbx_description
1 polymer ?
#
loop_
_entity_poly.entity_id
_entity_poly.type
_entity_poly.pdbx_seq_one_letter_code
_entity_poly.pdbx_strand_id
1 'polypeptide(L)'
;MINFRDQDQKKVFIHFAKVLNDDLALAVAEHEREIATKEEAERFAKLYWRMVDLSVIADRNKQEIDGVLGMQAIMEDLINIMGGYLERNGFAEQWEAEDGD
;
A
#
# COMPACT_ATOMS: atom_id res chain seq x y z
N MET A 1 -2.33 3.97 -13.40
CA MET A 1 -2.54 4.67 -12.12
C MET A 1 -3.10 3.71 -11.07
N ILE A 2 -2.69 3.87 -9.81
CA ILE A 2 -3.31 3.17 -8.68
C ILE A 2 -4.73 3.71 -8.48
N ASN A 3 -5.67 2.86 -8.08
CA ASN A 3 -7.07 3.28 -7.94
C ASN A 3 -7.61 2.89 -6.56
N PHE A 4 -7.67 3.86 -5.66
CA PHE A 4 -8.33 3.70 -4.37
C PHE A 4 -9.86 3.74 -4.57
N ARG A 5 -10.58 2.84 -3.91
CA ARG A 5 -12.05 2.74 -4.02
C ARG A 5 -12.74 3.86 -3.25
N ASP A 6 -12.10 4.36 -2.20
CA ASP A 6 -12.58 5.49 -1.41
C ASP A 6 -11.43 6.35 -0.87
N GLN A 7 -11.80 7.44 -0.18
CA GLN A 7 -10.84 8.38 0.40
C GLN A 7 -10.12 7.83 1.63
N ASP A 8 -10.73 6.89 2.36
CA ASP A 8 -10.17 6.38 3.60
C ASP A 8 -9.00 5.43 3.31
N GLN A 9 -9.12 4.59 2.28
CA GLN A 9 -8.02 3.80 1.73
C GLN A 9 -6.84 4.69 1.29
N LYS A 10 -7.12 5.79 0.56
CA LYS A 10 -6.07 6.73 0.13
C LYS A 10 -5.37 7.39 1.32
N LYS A 11 -6.13 7.87 2.33
CA LYS A 11 -5.56 8.49 3.53
C LYS A 11 -4.65 7.53 4.30
N VAL A 12 -5.13 6.31 4.56
CA VAL A 12 -4.37 5.30 5.30
C VAL A 12 -3.11 4.90 4.52
N PHE A 13 -3.21 4.71 3.21
CA PHE A 13 -2.06 4.44 2.35
C PHE A 13 -1.02 5.56 2.46
N ILE A 14 -1.43 6.82 2.29
CA ILE A 14 -0.53 7.99 2.39
C ILE A 14 0.08 8.09 3.79
N HIS A 15 -0.69 7.85 4.84
CA HIS A 15 -0.19 7.89 6.21
C HIS A 15 0.95 6.89 6.40
N PHE A 16 0.76 5.63 6.04
CA PHE A 16 1.81 4.64 6.19
C PHE A 16 2.98 4.88 5.25
N ALA A 17 2.76 5.33 4.02
CA ALA A 17 3.84 5.73 3.12
C ALA A 17 4.72 6.84 3.73
N LYS A 18 4.11 7.83 4.41
CA LYS A 18 4.85 8.86 5.18
C LYS A 18 5.62 8.26 6.36
N VAL A 19 4.99 7.41 7.17
CA VAL A 19 5.63 6.76 8.33
C VAL A 19 6.83 5.92 7.90
N LEU A 20 6.72 5.23 6.76
CA LEU A 20 7.77 4.38 6.20
C LEU A 20 8.83 5.14 5.40
N ASN A 21 8.68 6.47 5.26
CA ASN A 21 9.52 7.36 4.45
C ASN A 21 9.66 6.87 2.99
N ASP A 22 8.53 6.49 2.38
CA ASP A 22 8.50 5.97 1.02
C ASP A 22 7.99 7.01 0.02
N ASP A 23 8.91 7.82 -0.51
CA ASP A 23 8.61 8.87 -1.49
C ASP A 23 8.02 8.31 -2.80
N LEU A 24 8.42 7.10 -3.20
CA LEU A 24 7.87 6.45 -4.39
C LEU A 24 6.38 6.18 -4.20
N ALA A 25 6.02 5.62 -3.05
CA ALA A 25 4.63 5.34 -2.72
C ALA A 25 3.77 6.61 -2.66
N LEU A 26 4.30 7.69 -2.09
CA LEU A 26 3.61 8.99 -2.07
C LEU A 26 3.37 9.52 -3.48
N ALA A 27 4.39 9.51 -4.34
CA ALA A 27 4.26 9.95 -5.73
C ALA A 27 3.25 9.10 -6.51
N VAL A 28 3.19 7.79 -6.25
CA VAL A 28 2.20 6.88 -6.86
C VAL A 28 0.78 7.19 -6.38
N ALA A 29 0.60 7.44 -5.08
CA ALA A 29 -0.70 7.75 -4.48
C ALA A 29 -1.26 9.11 -4.94
N GLU A 30 -0.39 10.07 -5.23
CA GLU A 30 -0.75 11.37 -5.80
C GLU A 30 -0.78 11.38 -7.33
N HIS A 31 -0.56 10.23 -7.97
CA HIS A 31 -0.55 10.07 -9.43
C HIS A 31 0.49 10.95 -10.15
N GLU A 32 1.53 11.36 -9.42
CA GLU A 32 2.68 12.08 -9.98
C GLU A 32 3.61 11.12 -10.74
N ARG A 33 3.56 9.83 -10.40
CA ARG A 33 4.45 8.80 -10.95
C ARG A 33 3.77 7.43 -11.01
N GLU A 34 4.18 6.61 -11.97
CA GLU A 34 3.86 5.18 -12.02
C GLU A 34 5.10 4.33 -11.73
N ILE A 35 4.88 3.10 -11.26
CA ILE A 35 5.95 2.12 -11.06
C ILE A 35 6.45 1.71 -12.44
N ALA A 36 7.75 1.85 -12.69
CA ALA A 36 8.32 1.69 -14.02
C ALA A 36 9.36 0.57 -14.13
N THR A 37 9.90 0.09 -13.00
CA THR A 37 10.93 -0.95 -12.99
C THR A 37 10.57 -2.10 -12.04
N LYS A 38 11.22 -3.24 -12.24
CA LYS A 38 11.04 -4.41 -11.37
C LYS A 38 11.45 -4.11 -9.93
N GLU A 39 12.55 -3.39 -9.74
CA GLU A 39 13.05 -3.01 -8.42
C GLU A 39 12.06 -2.09 -7.68
N GLU A 40 11.40 -1.20 -8.42
CA GLU A 40 10.35 -0.34 -7.87
C GLU A 40 9.11 -1.15 -7.50
N ALA A 41 8.73 -2.12 -8.32
CA ALA A 41 7.62 -3.02 -8.03
C ALA A 41 7.89 -3.89 -6.79
N GLU A 42 9.09 -4.46 -6.65
CA GLU A 42 9.51 -5.21 -5.46
C GLU A 42 9.47 -4.35 -4.20
N ARG A 43 9.99 -3.12 -4.29
CA ARG A 43 9.91 -2.16 -3.19
C ARG A 43 8.46 -1.85 -2.81
N PHE A 44 7.60 -1.66 -3.82
CA PHE A 44 6.19 -1.35 -3.62
C PHE A 44 5.40 -2.53 -3.05
N ALA A 45 5.72 -3.76 -3.45
CA ALA A 45 5.18 -4.99 -2.86
C ALA A 45 5.60 -5.13 -1.39
N LYS A 46 6.89 -4.95 -1.08
CA LYS A 46 7.40 -4.96 0.32
C LYS A 46 6.78 -3.88 1.20
N LEU A 47 6.46 -2.72 0.63
CA LEU A 47 5.78 -1.66 1.35
C LEU A 47 4.44 -2.15 1.91
N TYR A 48 3.65 -2.89 1.13
CA TYR A 48 2.36 -3.41 1.57
C TYR A 48 2.50 -4.22 2.86
N TRP A 49 3.44 -5.16 2.91
CA TRP A 49 3.65 -5.98 4.12
C TRP A 49 4.10 -5.15 5.33
N ARG A 50 4.94 -4.15 5.12
CA ARG A 50 5.30 -3.20 6.18
C ARG A 50 4.10 -2.38 6.66
N MET A 51 3.15 -2.06 5.77
CA MET A 51 1.89 -1.42 6.15
C MET A 51 1.02 -2.37 6.97
N VAL A 52 0.96 -3.66 6.62
CA VAL A 52 0.24 -4.68 7.41
C VAL A 52 0.81 -4.75 8.82
N ASP A 53 2.13 -4.81 9.00
CA ASP A 53 2.75 -4.83 10.34
C ASP A 53 2.37 -3.59 11.18
N LEU A 54 2.41 -2.40 10.57
CA LEU A 54 2.02 -1.16 11.24
C LEU A 54 0.52 -1.12 11.54
N SER A 55 -0.30 -1.67 10.66
CA SER A 55 -1.76 -1.73 10.81
C SER A 55 -2.18 -2.53 12.05
N VAL A 56 -1.48 -3.64 12.32
CA VAL A 56 -1.72 -4.49 13.49
C VAL A 56 -1.44 -3.71 14.78
N ILE A 57 -0.38 -2.89 14.80
CA ILE A 57 -0.05 -2.04 15.96
C ILE A 57 -1.10 -0.94 16.12
N ALA A 58 -1.51 -0.29 15.03
CA ALA A 58 -2.54 0.74 15.05
C ALA A 58 -3.86 0.21 15.61
N ASP A 59 -4.33 -0.95 15.13
CA ASP A 59 -5.57 -1.56 15.61
C ASP A 59 -5.49 -2.00 17.07
N ARG A 60 -4.37 -2.59 17.51
CA ARG A 60 -4.14 -2.94 18.93
C ARG A 60 -4.23 -1.73 19.84
N ASN A 61 -3.73 -0.58 19.38
CA ASN A 61 -3.74 0.66 20.13
C ASN A 61 -5.04 1.47 19.96
N LYS A 62 -5.99 0.98 19.14
CA LYS A 62 -7.17 1.75 18.70
C LYS A 62 -6.78 3.12 18.14
N GLN A 63 -5.64 3.17 17.47
CA GLN A 63 -5.13 4.37 16.85
C GLN A 63 -6.01 4.71 15.65
N GLU A 64 -6.49 5.93 15.63
CA GLU A 64 -7.19 6.50 14.50
C GLU A 64 -6.17 7.11 13.52
N ILE A 65 -6.32 6.80 12.23
CA ILE A 65 -5.51 7.37 11.15
C ILE A 65 -6.42 8.27 10.31
N ASP A 66 -6.26 9.58 10.44
CA ASP A 66 -7.00 10.60 9.67
C ASP A 66 -8.53 10.39 9.64
N GLY A 67 -9.15 10.00 10.77
CA GLY A 67 -10.58 9.71 10.84
C GLY A 67 -10.94 8.22 10.79
N VAL A 68 -9.98 7.35 10.46
CA VAL A 68 -10.23 5.95 10.10
C VAL A 68 -9.77 5.01 11.21
N LEU A 69 -10.63 4.04 11.55
CA LEU A 69 -10.37 2.93 12.47
C LEU A 69 -10.59 1.60 11.75
N GLY A 70 -10.04 0.50 12.29
CA GLY A 70 -10.22 -0.83 11.71
C GLY A 70 -9.30 -1.03 10.51
N MET A 71 -8.00 -0.94 10.75
CA MET A 71 -7.00 -1.02 9.70
C MET A 71 -6.97 -2.38 9.00
N GLN A 72 -7.37 -3.46 9.67
CA GLN A 72 -7.51 -4.77 9.03
C GLN A 72 -8.36 -4.71 7.75
N ALA A 73 -9.54 -4.11 7.81
CA ALA A 73 -10.44 -4.01 6.64
C ALA A 73 -9.81 -3.16 5.52
N ILE A 74 -9.10 -2.09 5.89
CA ILE A 74 -8.40 -1.25 4.91
C ILE A 74 -7.24 -2.01 4.26
N MET A 75 -6.48 -2.83 5.00
CA MET A 75 -5.41 -3.65 4.43
C MET A 75 -5.96 -4.72 3.48
N GLU A 76 -7.10 -5.35 3.81
CA GLU A 76 -7.80 -6.30 2.93
C GLU A 76 -8.28 -5.66 1.62
N ASP A 77 -8.61 -4.37 1.62
CA ASP A 77 -8.86 -3.64 0.38
C ASP A 77 -7.56 -3.32 -0.37
N LEU A 78 -6.53 -2.87 0.36
CA LEU A 78 -5.26 -2.44 -0.23
C LEU A 78 -4.49 -3.59 -0.89
N ILE A 79 -4.59 -4.83 -0.39
CA ILE A 79 -3.97 -6.00 -1.04
C ILE A 79 -4.45 -6.14 -2.50
N ASN A 80 -5.76 -5.96 -2.71
CA ASN A 80 -6.37 -6.06 -4.03
C ASN A 80 -6.03 -4.85 -4.91
N ILE A 81 -5.95 -3.66 -4.30
CA ILE A 81 -5.63 -2.42 -5.02
C ILE A 81 -4.18 -2.41 -5.48
N MET A 82 -3.24 -2.76 -4.59
CA MET A 82 -1.80 -2.77 -4.87
C MET A 82 -1.44 -3.92 -5.80
N GLY A 83 -1.91 -5.15 -5.52
CA GLY A 83 -1.70 -6.31 -6.38
C GLY A 83 -2.21 -6.08 -7.79
N GLY A 84 -3.49 -5.70 -7.92
CA GLY A 84 -4.07 -5.39 -9.22
C GLY A 84 -3.39 -4.22 -9.93
N TYR A 85 -2.84 -3.25 -9.20
CA TYR A 85 -2.05 -2.17 -9.81
C TYR A 85 -0.71 -2.70 -10.36
N LEU A 86 0.04 -3.50 -9.61
CA LEU A 86 1.31 -4.08 -10.08
C LEU A 86 1.09 -5.03 -11.27
N GLU A 87 0.08 -5.89 -11.21
CA GLU A 87 -0.29 -6.79 -12.31
C GLU A 87 -0.58 -6.02 -13.61
N ARG A 88 -1.40 -4.97 -13.55
CA ARG A 88 -1.74 -4.14 -14.73
C ARG A 88 -0.54 -3.42 -15.33
N ASN A 89 0.52 -3.20 -14.55
CA ASN A 89 1.77 -2.60 -15.03
C ASN A 89 2.82 -3.64 -15.45
N GLY A 90 2.47 -4.94 -15.48
CA GLY A 90 3.37 -6.01 -15.91
C GLY A 90 4.30 -6.54 -14.82
N PHE A 91 3.99 -6.27 -13.54
CA PHE A 91 4.79 -6.66 -12.39
C PHE A 91 4.13 -7.72 -11.50
N ALA A 92 3.30 -8.59 -12.10
CA ALA A 92 2.64 -9.68 -11.38
C ALA A 92 3.65 -10.59 -10.65
N GLU A 93 4.77 -10.92 -11.29
CA GLU A 93 5.83 -11.74 -10.70
C GLU A 93 6.41 -11.13 -9.41
N GLN A 94 6.60 -9.80 -9.38
CA GLN A 94 7.14 -9.11 -8.21
C GLN A 94 6.12 -9.03 -7.06
N TRP A 95 4.83 -9.02 -7.38
CA TRP A 95 3.77 -9.09 -6.39
C TRP A 95 3.65 -10.48 -5.78
N GLU A 96 3.60 -11.52 -6.62
CA GLU A 96 3.48 -12.92 -6.20
C GLU A 96 4.71 -13.41 -5.42
N ALA A 97 5.91 -12.93 -5.76
CA ALA A 97 7.14 -13.31 -5.07
C ALA A 97 7.14 -12.93 -3.58
N GLU A 98 6.39 -11.89 -3.20
CA GLU A 98 6.30 -11.43 -1.81
C GLU A 98 5.09 -12.03 -1.07
N ASP A 99 4.21 -12.79 -1.73
CA ASP A 99 3.04 -13.46 -1.12
C ASP A 99 3.39 -14.84 -0.51
N GLY A 100 4.69 -15.19 -0.44
CA GLY A 100 5.14 -16.58 -0.26
C GLY A 100 6.30 -16.83 0.72
N ASP A 101 6.64 -15.91 1.62
CA ASP A 101 7.64 -16.15 2.70
C ASP A 101 6.99 -16.52 4.05
#